data_AF-A0A060HDP7-F1
#
_entry.id   AF-A0A060HDP7-F1
#
_cell.length_a   1.000
_cell.length_b   1.000
_cell.length_c   1.000
_cell.angle_alpha   90.00
_cell.angle_beta   90.00
_cell.angle_gamma   90.00
#
_symmetry.space_group_name_H-M   'P 1'
#
loop_
_entity.id
_entity.type
_entity.pdbx_description
1 polymer ?
#
loop_
_entity_poly.entity_id
_entity_poly.type
_entity_poly.pdbx_seq_one_letter_code
_entity_poly.pdbx_strand_id
1 'polypeptide(L)' 'MRELTYEEALKVDGQGGAAAAFLEGAGAGALAGHFVGGPVGCAFGALIGGGICVALYFL' A
#
# COMPACT_ATOMS: atom_id res chain seq x y z
N MET A 1 25.24 11.83 14.06
CA MET A 1 24.13 11.55 13.12
C MET A 1 24.55 12.04 11.76
N ARG A 2 24.48 11.20 10.73
CA ARG A 2 24.70 11.60 9.34
C ARG A 2 23.34 11.91 8.71
N GLU A 3 23.24 12.96 7.91
CA GLU A 3 22.02 13.26 7.15
C GLU A 3 21.79 12.18 6.09
N LEU A 4 20.57 11.64 6.05
CA LEU A 4 20.10 10.69 5.04
C LEU A 4 19.68 11.46 3.79
N THR A 5 19.96 10.92 2.61
CA THR A 5 19.35 11.40 1.38
C THR A 5 17.86 11.10 1.38
N TYR A 6 17.06 11.85 0.60
CA TYR A 6 15.59 11.66 0.55
C TYR A 6 15.18 10.23 0.19
N GLU A 7 15.90 9.59 -0.73
CA GLU A 7 15.64 8.19 -1.10
C GLU A 7 16.00 7.20 0.02
N GLU A 8 17.06 7.47 0.77
CA GLU A 8 17.41 6.64 1.93
C GLU A 8 16.40 6.84 3.06
N ALA A 9 15.91 8.07 3.27
CA ALA A 9 14.84 8.35 4.21
C ALA A 9 13.56 7.57 3.86
N LEU A 10 13.15 7.56 2.59
CA LEU A 10 12.01 6.76 2.10
C LEU A 10 12.20 5.25 2.30
N LYS A 11 13.41 4.73 2.10
CA LYS A 11 13.72 3.30 2.35
C LYS A 11 13.69 2.96 3.85
N VAL A 12 14.20 3.85 4.70
CA VAL A 12 14.18 3.68 6.16
C VAL A 12 12.76 3.81 6.71
N ASP A 13 11.93 4.69 6.13
CA ASP A 13 10.51 4.86 6.48
C ASP A 13 9.61 3.74 5.93
N GLY A 14 10.21 2.79 5.19
CA GLY A 14 9.49 1.65 4.62
C GLY A 14 8.59 2.00 3.43
N GLN A 15 8.73 3.21 2.87
CA GLN A 15 7.93 3.74 1.75
C GLN A 15 8.51 3.37 0.36
N GLY A 16 9.68 2.73 0.30
CA GLY A 16 10.32 2.32 -0.95
C GLY A 16 10.33 0.81 -1.15
N GLY A 17 9.24 0.22 -1.64
CA GLY A 17 9.21 -1.19 -2.01
C GLY A 17 7.82 -1.76 -2.30
N ALA A 18 7.78 -2.98 -2.82
CA ALA A 18 6.51 -3.67 -3.12
C ALA A 18 5.60 -3.81 -1.89
N ALA A 19 6.17 -3.96 -0.69
CA ALA A 19 5.39 -4.00 0.55
C ALA A 19 4.72 -2.65 0.88
N ALA A 20 5.38 -1.53 0.58
CA ALA A 20 4.82 -0.20 0.74
C ALA A 20 3.67 0.03 -0.25
N ALA A 21 3.91 -0.33 -1.52
CA ALA A 21 2.89 -0.28 -2.57
C ALA A 21 1.67 -1.14 -2.22
N PHE A 22 1.89 -2.34 -1.67
CA PHE A 22 0.81 -3.18 -1.16
C PHE A 22 0.01 -2.48 -0.07
N LEU A 23 0.68 -1.86 0.91
CA LEU A 23 0.03 -1.22 2.05
C LEU A 23 -0.80 0.00 1.64
N GLU A 24 -0.29 0.83 0.74
CA GLU A 24 -1.04 1.96 0.19
C GLU A 24 -2.28 1.48 -0.58
N GLY A 25 -2.09 0.52 -1.48
CA GLY A 25 -3.20 -0.06 -2.25
C GLY A 25 -4.21 -0.77 -1.36
N ALA A 26 -3.76 -1.48 -0.34
CA ALA A 26 -4.61 -2.19 0.60
C ALA A 26 -5.41 -1.22 1.47
N GLY A 27 -4.81 -0.11 1.93
CA GLY A 27 -5.52 0.93 2.67
C GLY A 27 -6.63 1.57 1.85
N ALA A 28 -6.30 2.00 0.63
CA ALA A 28 -7.28 2.60 -0.29
C ALA A 28 -8.39 1.61 -0.68
N GLY A 29 -8.01 0.37 -1.00
CA GLY A 29 -8.93 -0.69 -1.37
C GLY A 29 -9.85 -1.10 -0.21
N ALA A 30 -9.34 -1.20 1.02
CA ALA A 30 -10.13 -1.50 2.21
C ALA A 30 -11.18 -0.42 2.47
N LEU A 31 -10.79 0.86 2.35
CA LEU A 31 -11.70 1.99 2.52
C LEU A 31 -12.83 1.96 1.47
N ALA A 32 -12.49 1.75 0.20
CA ALA A 32 -13.48 1.62 -0.87
C ALA A 32 -14.39 0.40 -0.64
N GLY A 33 -13.81 -0.73 -0.25
CA GLY A 33 -14.52 -1.96 0.05
C GLY A 33 -15.50 -1.83 1.23
N HIS A 34 -15.17 -1.01 2.24
CA HIS A 34 -16.05 -0.72 3.36
C HIS A 34 -17.41 -0.18 2.90
N PHE A 35 -17.40 0.76 1.94
CA PHE A 35 -18.62 1.39 1.44
C PHE A 35 -19.50 0.44 0.62
N VAL A 36 -18.94 -0.62 0.05
CA VAL A 36 -19.67 -1.57 -0.79
C VAL A 36 -20.20 -2.76 0.01
N GLY A 37 -19.39 -3.30 0.94
CA GLY A 37 -19.67 -4.58 1.59
C GLY A 37 -19.36 -4.62 3.08
N GLY A 38 -19.16 -3.46 3.73
CA GLY A 38 -18.83 -3.39 5.15
C GLY A 38 -17.54 -4.15 5.48
N PRO A 39 -17.49 -4.92 6.59
CA PRO A 39 -16.25 -5.59 7.03
C PRO A 39 -15.68 -6.59 6.01
N VAL A 40 -16.56 -7.34 5.33
CA VAL A 40 -16.15 -8.30 4.31
C VAL A 40 -15.61 -7.55 3.09
N GLY A 41 -16.30 -6.48 2.68
CA GLY A 41 -15.84 -5.59 1.63
C GLY A 41 -14.46 -4.98 1.94
N CYS A 42 -14.19 -4.59 3.19
CA CYS A 42 -12.85 -4.12 3.59
C CYS A 42 -11.77 -5.17 3.31
N ALA A 43 -12.00 -6.44 3.68
CA ALA A 43 -11.00 -7.49 3.53
C ALA A 43 -10.70 -7.79 2.06
N PHE A 44 -11.73 -7.90 1.22
CA PHE A 44 -11.55 -8.10 -0.22
C PHE A 44 -10.94 -6.88 -0.90
N GLY A 45 -11.41 -5.68 -0.53
CA GLY A 45 -10.88 -4.42 -1.04
C GLY A 45 -9.39 -4.27 -0.71
N ALA A 46 -8.97 -4.62 0.51
CA ALA A 46 -7.56 -4.60 0.90
C ALA A 46 -6.69 -5.51 0.02
N LEU A 47 -7.14 -6.75 -0.20
CA LEU A 47 -6.40 -7.72 -1.03
C LEU A 47 -6.31 -7.27 -2.49
N ILE A 48 -7.42 -6.82 -3.06
CA ILE A 48 -7.48 -6.40 -4.47
C ILE A 48 -6.66 -5.12 -4.68
N GLY A 49 -6.88 -4.10 -3.85
CA GLY A 49 -6.17 -2.82 -3.96
C GLY A 49 -4.67 -2.98 -3.74
N GLY A 50 -4.27 -3.76 -2.73
CA GLY A 50 -2.86 -4.06 -2.47
C GLY A 50 -2.22 -4.83 -3.63
N GLY A 51 -2.91 -5.84 -4.17
CA GLY A 51 -2.44 -6.59 -5.33
C GLY A 51 -2.25 -5.73 -6.58
N ILE A 52 -3.17 -4.81 -6.85
CA ILE A 52 -3.07 -3.87 -7.99
C ILE A 52 -1.85 -2.94 -7.82
N CYS A 53 -1.67 -2.32 -6.67
CA CYS A 53 -0.53 -1.42 -6.45
C CYS A 53 0.81 -2.15 -6.51
N VAL A 54 0.90 -3.40 -6.02
CA VAL A 54 2.09 -4.23 -6.20
C VAL A 54 2.34 -4.53 -7.68
N ALA A 55 1.30 -4.89 -8.43
CA ALA A 55 1.43 -5.16 -9.87
C ALA A 55 1.93 -3.92 -10.63
N LEU A 56 1.41 -2.73 -10.28
CA LEU A 56 1.86 -1.45 -10.83
C LEU A 56 3.30 -1.09 -10.43
N TYR A 57 3.73 -1.46 -9.22
CA TYR A 57 5.10 -1.22 -8.76
C TYR A 57 6.16 -1.99 -9.58
N PHE A 58 5.80 -3.18 -10.11
CA PHE A 58 6.70 -4.01 -10.91
C PHE A 58 6.60 -3.79 -12.43
N LEU A 59 5.73 -2.90 -12.88
CA LEU A 59 5.51 -2.56 -14.29
C LEU A 59 6.43 -1.42 -14.73
#